data_AF-A0AAU7Z0B5-F1
#
_entry.id   AF-A0AAU7Z0B5-F1
#
_cell.length_a   1.000
_cell.length_b   1.000
_cell.length_c   1.000
_cell.angle_alpha   90.00
_cell.angle_beta   90.00
_cell.angle_gamma   90.00
#
_symmetry.space_group_name_H-M   'P 1'
#
loop_
_entity.id
_entity.type
_entity.pdbx_description
1 polymer ?
#
loop_
_entity_poly.entity_id
_entity_poly.type
_entity_poly.pdbx_seq_one_letter_code
_entity_poly.pdbx_strand_id
1 'polypeptide(L)'
;MTVPRSLISTFRHRLPLMGVLLFFLSPLLFAAKGPEPSLRLPLEPFGFQPLSEQFLLAGSSMLTIHYVDNQHLLLTFSARHLLKRLPDEPEDDMDRTIDAVLLELPSGHILARTTWRTHDHGQYLWNLGHGHFLLRIRDTLTTFAPLANLSTSQPFAEHPFLSTDNRRIAAVILSPDADLLTVETVKRTPAPPKQKTPLFGPTPVEPAPEPAVVQINFYRLHLPPEPGAAVKSNFAGVAHSRGTGGVPVTIAGYLATVDQGHRHYAFDFHSYAGKVDELSPFDSTCRPFPLFVSHSEFIVFGCRAGNAIGAVGGFNMRGQEMWEQGLFGDFIAPSLVYAPSSGRFALSRVLLHSSAISDQPISADEISSQTVVVYQTDSGKQILHADCTPVERAGQNFALSPDGLSLALIHANAIEIYHLPPLTPKEENAVKLAQTSAPPENDLPVRFVSQPSPSAEEADSTVQPEAQPANAVAPTPANTATSTSDSAQPPAPANQAPAAASSDAAEASTDAAQASGDPSPEVHRKPPTLYTLPTDKPSDRPANSDRPKDNPQ
;
A
#
# COMPACT_ATOMS: atom_id res chain seq x y z
N MET A 1 -26.48 -9.29 -56.77
CA MET A 1 -26.67 -7.88 -56.38
C MET A 1 -25.28 -7.25 -56.31
N THR A 2 -24.74 -6.65 -57.39
CA THR A 2 -24.85 -5.21 -57.77
C THR A 2 -24.56 -4.29 -56.59
N VAL A 3 -23.58 -3.38 -56.52
CA VAL A 3 -22.88 -2.46 -57.48
C VAL A 3 -22.06 -1.50 -56.55
N PRO A 4 -21.08 -0.64 -56.94
CA PRO A 4 -20.12 -0.64 -58.05
C PRO A 4 -18.67 -0.20 -57.68
N ARG A 5 -17.82 -0.24 -58.71
CA ARG A 5 -16.53 0.43 -58.88
C ARG A 5 -16.68 1.85 -59.47
N SER A 6 -15.63 2.66 -59.19
CA SER A 6 -15.00 3.72 -60.01
C SER A 6 -15.72 5.05 -60.25
N LEU A 7 -14.97 6.15 -60.12
CA LEU A 7 -14.74 7.09 -61.22
C LEU A 7 -13.43 7.88 -61.03
N ILE A 8 -12.66 7.91 -62.12
CA ILE A 8 -11.44 8.69 -62.36
C ILE A 8 -11.88 10.08 -62.84
N SER A 9 -11.23 11.14 -62.37
CA SER A 9 -11.27 12.44 -63.05
C SER A 9 -9.87 13.07 -63.06
N THR A 10 -9.38 13.25 -64.28
CA THR A 10 -8.16 13.93 -64.66
C THR A 10 -8.37 15.44 -64.67
N PHE A 11 -7.52 16.22 -63.99
CA PHE A 11 -7.33 17.64 -64.33
C PHE A 11 -5.85 18.03 -64.27
N ARG A 12 -5.35 18.49 -65.42
CA ARG A 12 -3.99 19.00 -65.64
C ARG A 12 -3.92 20.50 -65.32
N HIS A 13 -2.87 20.86 -64.59
CA HIS A 13 -2.05 22.08 -64.60
C HIS A 13 -2.70 23.47 -64.57
N ARG A 14 -2.28 24.26 -63.56
CA ARG A 14 -1.45 25.48 -63.77
C ARG A 14 -0.77 25.89 -62.45
N LEU A 15 0.56 25.95 -62.47
CA LEU A 15 1.38 26.66 -61.46
C LEU A 15 1.01 28.16 -61.49
N PRO A 16 1.11 28.83 -60.33
CA PRO A 16 2.05 29.93 -60.28
C PRO A 16 3.07 29.78 -59.15
N LEU A 17 4.27 30.18 -59.51
CA LEU A 17 5.45 30.44 -58.71
C LEU A 17 5.10 31.30 -57.48
N MET A 18 5.10 30.73 -56.28
CA MET A 18 5.19 31.48 -55.03
C MET A 18 6.30 30.85 -54.18
N GLY A 19 7.33 31.64 -53.89
CA GLY A 19 8.46 31.24 -53.07
C GLY A 19 8.00 30.85 -51.68
N VAL A 20 8.04 29.57 -51.38
CA VAL A 20 7.88 29.04 -50.02
C VAL A 20 9.24 29.14 -49.35
N LEU A 21 9.39 30.17 -48.51
CA LEU A 21 10.45 30.25 -47.52
C LEU A 21 10.19 29.14 -46.49
N LEU A 22 10.80 27.97 -46.71
CA LEU A 22 10.81 26.85 -45.76
C LEU A 22 11.65 27.26 -44.54
N PHE A 23 11.01 27.95 -43.58
CA PHE A 23 11.48 27.97 -42.21
C PHE A 23 11.39 26.54 -41.68
N PHE A 24 12.52 25.83 -41.65
CA PHE A 24 12.72 24.64 -40.84
C PHE A 24 12.63 25.05 -39.36
N LEU A 25 11.42 25.30 -38.87
CA LEU A 25 11.10 25.25 -37.45
C LEU A 25 11.06 23.77 -37.08
N SER A 26 12.24 23.18 -36.92
CA SER A 26 12.37 21.94 -36.16
C SER A 26 11.83 22.26 -34.76
N PRO A 27 10.71 21.66 -34.31
CA PRO A 27 10.36 21.74 -32.91
C PRO A 27 11.49 21.04 -32.17
N LEU A 28 12.37 21.81 -31.55
CA LEU A 28 13.17 21.32 -30.44
C LEU A 28 12.14 20.76 -29.46
N LEU A 29 12.01 19.44 -29.44
CA LEU A 29 11.35 18.69 -28.38
C LEU A 29 12.15 18.99 -27.11
N PHE A 30 11.88 20.14 -26.51
CA PHE A 30 12.18 20.37 -25.12
C PHE A 30 11.31 19.37 -24.37
N ALA A 31 11.86 18.17 -24.13
CA ALA A 31 11.37 17.33 -23.07
C ALA A 31 11.33 18.24 -21.83
N ALA A 32 10.12 18.53 -21.36
CA ALA A 32 9.92 19.45 -20.26
C ALA A 32 10.57 18.83 -19.03
N LYS A 33 11.83 19.19 -18.78
CA LYS A 33 12.59 18.76 -17.62
C LYS A 33 11.75 19.17 -16.40
N GLY A 34 11.45 18.21 -15.52
CA GLY A 34 10.74 18.48 -14.27
C GLY A 34 11.42 19.58 -13.45
N PRO A 35 10.77 20.11 -12.39
CA PRO A 35 11.37 21.13 -11.55
C PRO A 35 12.73 20.64 -10.99
N GLU A 36 13.66 21.57 -10.77
CA GLU A 36 14.97 21.23 -10.22
C GLU A 36 14.84 20.88 -8.73
N PRO A 37 15.53 19.84 -8.22
CA PRO A 37 15.52 19.53 -6.80
C PRO A 37 16.16 20.66 -5.99
N SER A 38 15.57 20.98 -4.84
CA SER A 38 16.08 21.99 -3.90
C SER A 38 17.38 21.58 -3.20
N LEU A 39 17.62 20.27 -3.05
CA LEU A 39 18.85 19.72 -2.49
C LEU A 39 19.22 18.44 -3.24
N ARG A 40 20.51 18.25 -3.49
CA ARG A 40 21.07 17.03 -4.09
C ARG A 40 22.24 16.55 -3.25
N LEU A 41 22.12 15.35 -2.67
CA LEU A 41 23.19 14.71 -1.88
C LEU A 41 23.73 13.49 -2.65
N PRO A 42 25.01 13.46 -3.04
CA PRO A 42 25.58 12.28 -3.70
C PRO A 42 25.56 11.08 -2.75
N LEU A 43 25.32 9.87 -3.28
CA LEU A 43 25.27 8.65 -2.47
C LEU A 43 26.65 8.03 -2.19
N GLU A 44 27.64 8.32 -3.03
CA GLU A 44 29.00 7.77 -2.91
C GLU A 44 29.62 7.99 -1.51
N PRO A 45 29.54 9.18 -0.86
CA PRO A 45 30.07 9.38 0.48
C PRO A 45 29.44 8.48 1.55
N PHE A 46 28.25 7.95 1.29
CA PHE A 46 27.58 7.01 2.18
C PHE A 46 28.05 5.57 1.97
N GLY A 47 28.92 5.29 1.00
CA GLY A 47 29.38 3.93 0.68
C GLY A 47 28.44 3.18 -0.28
N PHE A 48 27.46 3.87 -0.84
CA PHE A 48 26.58 3.31 -1.86
C PHE A 48 27.37 2.95 -3.11
N GLN A 49 27.05 1.80 -3.69
CA GLN A 49 27.55 1.38 -4.98
C GLN A 49 26.37 1.21 -5.94
N PRO A 50 26.49 1.69 -7.20
CA PRO A 50 25.43 1.52 -8.18
C PRO A 50 24.97 0.07 -8.31
N LEU A 51 23.65 -0.10 -8.38
CA LEU A 51 23.02 -1.40 -8.55
C LEU A 51 23.23 -1.90 -9.98
N SER A 52 23.39 -3.20 -10.16
CA SER A 52 23.39 -3.77 -11.51
C SER A 52 21.97 -3.82 -12.08
N GLU A 53 21.84 -3.61 -13.38
CA GLU A 53 20.56 -3.54 -14.09
C GLU A 53 19.68 -4.76 -13.84
N GLN A 54 20.28 -5.95 -13.73
CA GLN A 54 19.56 -7.21 -13.43
C GLN A 54 18.70 -7.15 -12.15
N PHE A 55 19.14 -6.41 -11.12
CA PHE A 55 18.40 -6.33 -9.85
C PHE A 55 17.27 -5.30 -9.91
N LEU A 56 17.38 -4.31 -10.79
CA LEU A 56 16.32 -3.33 -11.05
C LEU A 56 15.09 -4.04 -11.64
N LEU A 57 15.29 -5.05 -12.49
CA LEU A 57 14.19 -5.79 -13.13
C LEU A 57 13.51 -6.80 -12.22
N ALA A 58 14.24 -7.36 -11.26
CA ALA A 58 13.73 -8.41 -10.38
C ALA A 58 12.71 -7.89 -9.35
N GLY A 59 12.48 -6.56 -9.26
CA GLY A 59 11.62 -5.95 -8.24
C GLY A 59 12.13 -6.16 -6.83
N SER A 60 13.45 -6.40 -6.69
CA SER A 60 14.09 -6.65 -5.41
C SER A 60 14.23 -5.35 -4.62
N SER A 61 13.96 -5.39 -3.32
CA SER A 61 14.22 -4.24 -2.44
C SER A 61 15.71 -4.17 -2.15
N MET A 62 16.45 -3.39 -2.93
CA MET A 62 17.91 -3.23 -2.82
C MET A 62 18.31 -1.88 -2.24
N LEU A 63 17.38 -0.93 -2.19
CA LEU A 63 17.57 0.44 -1.75
C LEU A 63 16.24 0.98 -1.24
N THR A 64 16.23 1.57 -0.05
CA THR A 64 15.05 2.28 0.45
C THR A 64 15.42 3.64 0.99
N ILE A 65 14.51 4.60 0.87
CA ILE A 65 14.62 5.91 1.50
C ILE A 65 13.30 6.20 2.21
N HIS A 66 13.39 6.64 3.45
CA HIS A 66 12.23 7.01 4.26
C HIS A 66 12.54 8.25 5.08
N TYR A 67 11.56 9.13 5.24
CA TYR A 67 11.64 10.18 6.26
C TYR A 67 11.42 9.59 7.64
N VAL A 68 12.31 9.91 8.58
CA VAL A 68 12.14 9.61 10.01
C VAL A 68 11.27 10.70 10.65
N ASP A 69 11.56 11.95 10.29
CA ASP A 69 10.76 13.15 10.54
C ASP A 69 10.94 14.11 9.34
N ASN A 70 10.63 15.40 9.45
CA ASN A 70 10.79 16.36 8.34
C ASN A 70 12.25 16.76 8.06
N GLN A 71 13.21 16.37 8.90
CA GLN A 71 14.61 16.79 8.86
C GLN A 71 15.60 15.63 8.79
N HIS A 72 15.14 14.39 8.90
CA HIS A 72 15.98 13.22 8.94
C HIS A 72 15.50 12.15 7.97
N LEU A 73 16.47 11.51 7.29
CA LEU A 73 16.22 10.40 6.38
C LEU A 73 16.86 9.13 6.90
N LEU A 74 16.16 8.01 6.76
CA LEU A 74 16.73 6.68 6.84
C LEU A 74 16.95 6.16 5.41
N LEU A 75 18.21 6.03 5.04
CA LEU A 75 18.65 5.46 3.78
C LEU A 75 19.14 4.04 4.03
N THR A 76 18.70 3.07 3.24
CA THR A 76 19.23 1.70 3.28
C THR A 76 19.64 1.24 1.90
N PHE A 77 20.73 0.47 1.78
CA PHE A 77 21.17 -0.06 0.49
C PHE A 77 21.94 -1.37 0.64
N SER A 78 21.90 -2.20 -0.41
CA SER A 78 22.66 -3.43 -0.48
C SER A 78 24.16 -3.14 -0.55
N ALA A 79 24.90 -3.65 0.43
CA ALA A 79 26.34 -3.49 0.53
C ALA A 79 27.07 -4.74 0.01
N ARG A 80 28.08 -4.54 -0.84
CA ARG A 80 28.85 -5.64 -1.42
C ARG A 80 29.98 -6.05 -0.48
N HIS A 81 29.67 -6.96 0.43
CA HIS A 81 30.64 -7.55 1.36
C HIS A 81 30.74 -9.06 1.17
N LEU A 82 31.90 -9.62 1.52
CA LEU A 82 32.05 -11.06 1.66
C LEU A 82 31.22 -11.53 2.85
N LEU A 83 30.23 -12.38 2.59
CA LEU A 83 29.38 -12.96 3.61
C LEU A 83 30.02 -14.23 4.18
N LYS A 84 30.07 -14.31 5.51
CA LYS A 84 30.43 -15.56 6.19
C LYS A 84 29.23 -16.49 6.15
N ARG A 85 29.40 -17.70 5.61
CA ARG A 85 28.36 -18.74 5.63
C ARG A 85 27.96 -19.05 7.08
N LEU A 86 26.67 -19.06 7.38
CA LEU A 86 26.19 -19.46 8.70
C LEU A 86 26.07 -20.98 8.77
N PRO A 87 26.31 -21.60 9.95
CA PRO A 87 25.87 -22.97 10.16
C PRO A 87 24.34 -23.00 9.99
N ASP A 88 23.84 -24.00 9.25
CA ASP A 88 22.40 -24.25 9.03
C ASP A 88 21.66 -23.26 8.12
N GLU A 89 22.38 -22.55 7.25
CA GLU A 89 21.77 -21.70 6.21
C GLU A 89 21.05 -22.57 5.15
N PRO A 90 19.72 -22.43 4.98
CA PRO A 90 18.95 -23.09 3.93
C PRO A 90 19.52 -22.86 2.54
N GLU A 91 19.33 -23.82 1.63
CA GLU A 91 19.81 -23.70 0.26
C GLU A 91 19.08 -22.61 -0.55
N ASP A 92 17.89 -22.20 -0.13
CA ASP A 92 17.05 -21.19 -0.79
C ASP A 92 17.25 -19.76 -0.25
N ASP A 93 18.03 -19.58 0.82
CA ASP A 93 18.33 -18.27 1.37
C ASP A 93 19.20 -17.47 0.38
N MET A 94 18.76 -16.26 0.05
CA MET A 94 19.47 -15.31 -0.81
C MET A 94 20.10 -14.23 0.06
N ASP A 95 21.12 -14.62 0.79
CA ASP A 95 21.75 -13.79 1.80
C ASP A 95 22.42 -12.54 1.21
N ARG A 96 22.16 -11.41 1.84
CA ARG A 96 22.77 -10.11 1.50
C ARG A 96 22.97 -9.26 2.74
N THR A 97 23.88 -8.30 2.61
CA THR A 97 24.13 -7.28 3.62
C THR A 97 23.42 -5.99 3.21
N ILE A 98 22.67 -5.39 4.13
CA ILE A 98 22.04 -4.09 3.96
C ILE A 98 22.72 -3.11 4.91
N ASP A 99 23.32 -2.05 4.40
CA ASP A 99 23.74 -0.93 5.22
C ASP A 99 22.57 0.03 5.42
N ALA A 100 22.41 0.53 6.63
CA ALA A 100 21.39 1.51 7.00
C ALA A 100 22.06 2.74 7.61
N VAL A 101 21.70 3.92 7.11
CA VAL A 101 22.32 5.20 7.43
C VAL A 101 21.24 6.21 7.79
N LEU A 102 21.34 6.77 8.99
CA LEU A 102 20.52 7.90 9.43
C LEU A 102 21.21 9.20 9.05
N LEU A 103 20.53 10.03 8.27
CA LEU A 103 21.04 11.27 7.70
C LEU A 103 20.27 12.47 8.26
N GLU A 104 20.98 13.57 8.50
CA GLU A 104 20.41 14.88 8.78
C GLU A 104 20.27 15.70 7.48
N LEU A 105 19.16 16.42 7.33
CA LEU A 105 18.92 17.37 6.25
C LEU A 105 19.06 18.83 6.75
N PRO A 106 19.57 19.75 5.92
CA PRO A 106 20.05 19.55 4.55
C PRO A 106 21.54 19.13 4.49
N SER A 107 22.21 18.95 5.63
CA SER A 107 23.66 18.76 5.72
C SER A 107 24.16 17.48 5.04
N GLY A 108 23.31 16.45 4.98
CA GLY A 108 23.72 15.09 4.59
C GLY A 108 24.62 14.43 5.62
N HIS A 109 24.70 14.97 6.85
CA HIS A 109 25.56 14.44 7.89
C HIS A 109 25.03 13.10 8.40
N ILE A 110 25.92 12.11 8.54
CA ILE A 110 25.57 10.79 9.06
C ILE A 110 25.47 10.88 10.59
N LEU A 111 24.27 10.74 11.13
CA LEU A 111 24.04 10.69 12.58
C LEU A 111 24.30 9.29 13.16
N ALA A 112 23.98 8.25 12.38
CA ALA A 112 24.15 6.87 12.79
C ALA A 112 24.24 5.93 11.59
N ARG A 113 24.87 4.76 11.81
CA ARG A 113 24.93 3.68 10.83
C ARG A 113 24.80 2.32 11.52
N THR A 114 24.16 1.38 10.83
CA THR A 114 24.19 -0.05 11.16
C THR A 114 24.22 -0.88 9.88
N THR A 115 24.35 -2.20 10.07
CA THR A 115 24.35 -3.19 8.99
C THR A 115 23.45 -4.35 9.40
N TRP A 116 22.56 -4.77 8.49
CA TRP A 116 21.67 -5.92 8.66
C TRP A 116 22.03 -7.03 7.68
N ARG A 117 21.86 -8.28 8.09
CA ARG A 117 21.89 -9.43 7.19
C ARG A 117 20.45 -9.86 6.91
N THR A 118 20.07 -9.87 5.64
CA THR A 118 18.73 -10.33 5.22
C THR A 118 18.87 -11.57 4.35
N HIS A 119 17.86 -12.44 4.37
CA HIS A 119 17.91 -13.79 3.77
C HIS A 119 17.14 -13.92 2.45
N ASP A 120 16.59 -12.83 1.94
CA ASP A 120 15.87 -12.80 0.67
C ASP A 120 15.94 -11.42 0.03
N HIS A 121 15.30 -11.28 -1.14
CA HIS A 121 15.26 -10.03 -1.90
C HIS A 121 14.00 -9.18 -1.69
N GLY A 122 13.10 -9.62 -0.81
CA GLY A 122 11.83 -8.95 -0.55
C GLY A 122 12.01 -7.59 0.15
N GLN A 123 10.92 -6.83 0.22
CA GLN A 123 10.86 -5.64 1.07
C GLN A 123 11.16 -6.04 2.52
N TYR A 124 11.96 -5.21 3.20
CA TYR A 124 12.42 -5.47 4.56
C TYR A 124 12.19 -4.30 5.50
N LEU A 125 11.76 -3.14 5.00
CA LEU A 125 11.58 -1.95 5.81
C LEU A 125 10.26 -1.25 5.48
N TRP A 126 9.55 -0.84 6.52
CA TRP A 126 8.34 -0.03 6.43
C TRP A 126 8.40 1.09 7.46
N ASN A 127 7.96 2.29 7.06
CA ASN A 127 7.80 3.44 7.95
C ASN A 127 6.46 3.32 8.68
N LEU A 128 6.49 3.30 10.01
CA LEU A 128 5.28 3.26 10.86
C LEU A 128 4.80 4.67 11.25
N GLY A 129 5.49 5.72 10.79
CA GLY A 129 5.25 7.10 11.21
C GLY A 129 5.93 7.42 12.55
N HIS A 130 5.95 8.71 12.89
CA HIS A 130 6.51 9.21 14.16
C HIS A 130 7.96 8.75 14.45
N GLY A 131 8.74 8.51 13.40
CA GLY A 131 10.12 8.03 13.51
C GLY A 131 10.27 6.55 13.90
N HIS A 132 9.19 5.76 13.86
CA HIS A 132 9.22 4.32 14.07
C HIS A 132 9.27 3.56 12.76
N PHE A 133 9.96 2.41 12.77
CA PHE A 133 10.12 1.55 11.62
C PHE A 133 9.85 0.10 11.99
N LEU A 134 9.34 -0.66 11.01
CA LEU A 134 9.23 -2.11 11.06
C LEU A 134 10.31 -2.71 10.16
N LEU A 135 11.16 -3.56 10.71
CA LEU A 135 12.19 -4.31 10.02
C LEU A 135 11.76 -5.77 9.89
N ARG A 136 11.87 -6.34 8.69
CA ARG A 136 11.70 -7.77 8.46
C ARG A 136 13.03 -8.41 8.13
N ILE A 137 13.42 -9.38 8.95
CA ILE A 137 14.50 -10.30 8.64
C ILE A 137 13.86 -11.69 8.56
N ARG A 138 13.75 -12.21 7.33
CA ARG A 138 13.12 -13.50 7.03
C ARG A 138 11.66 -13.51 7.51
N ASP A 139 11.38 -14.26 8.57
CA ASP A 139 10.05 -14.51 9.13
C ASP A 139 9.87 -13.86 10.51
N THR A 140 10.78 -12.94 10.85
CA THR A 140 10.71 -12.13 12.06
C THR A 140 10.54 -10.65 11.67
N LEU A 141 9.64 -10.00 12.39
CA LEU A 141 9.40 -8.57 12.38
C LEU A 141 9.90 -7.99 13.70
N THR A 142 10.75 -6.97 13.62
CA THR A 142 11.21 -6.15 14.74
C THR A 142 10.84 -4.69 14.50
N THR A 143 10.73 -3.90 15.57
CA THR A 143 10.53 -2.45 15.49
C THR A 143 11.71 -1.69 16.05
N PHE A 144 11.98 -0.50 15.55
CA PHE A 144 13.02 0.37 16.07
C PHE A 144 12.68 1.85 15.80
N ALA A 145 13.33 2.75 16.54
CA ALA A 145 13.10 4.21 16.47
C ALA A 145 14.44 4.96 16.46
N PRO A 146 15.06 5.16 15.28
CA PRO A 146 16.46 5.57 15.18
C PRO A 146 16.76 6.91 15.83
N LEU A 147 15.89 7.91 15.63
CA LEU A 147 16.10 9.26 16.16
C LEU A 147 15.93 9.30 17.68
N ALA A 148 14.91 8.63 18.22
CA ALA A 148 14.66 8.59 19.65
C ALA A 148 15.81 7.89 20.41
N ASN A 149 16.35 6.84 19.80
CA ASN A 149 17.44 6.05 20.37
C ASN A 149 18.84 6.62 20.08
N LEU A 150 18.96 7.79 19.43
CA LEU A 150 20.27 8.44 19.26
C LEU A 150 20.92 8.77 20.60
N SER A 151 20.13 9.23 21.57
CA SER A 151 20.60 9.61 22.91
C SER A 151 21.18 8.42 23.70
N THR A 152 20.73 7.19 23.42
CA THR A 152 21.20 5.96 24.08
C THR A 152 22.44 5.38 23.41
N SER A 153 22.96 6.01 22.35
CA SER A 153 24.04 5.47 21.49
C SER A 153 23.70 4.12 20.84
N GLN A 154 22.42 3.74 20.80
CA GLN A 154 21.93 2.53 20.13
C GLN A 154 20.73 2.86 19.22
N PRO A 155 20.92 3.73 18.20
CA PRO A 155 19.83 4.20 17.34
C PRO A 155 19.02 3.04 16.72
N PHE A 156 19.71 2.00 16.28
CA PHE A 156 19.09 0.83 15.65
C PHE A 156 18.80 -0.31 16.64
N ALA A 157 18.60 -0.02 17.93
CA ALA A 157 18.14 -1.03 18.88
C ALA A 157 16.78 -1.59 18.42
N GLU A 158 16.77 -2.89 18.15
CA GLU A 158 15.59 -3.62 17.67
C GLU A 158 14.77 -4.17 18.84
N HIS A 159 13.46 -4.01 18.75
CA HIS A 159 12.48 -4.57 19.67
C HIS A 159 11.69 -5.67 18.97
N PRO A 160 11.66 -6.90 19.50
CA PRO A 160 10.83 -7.97 18.95
C PRO A 160 9.37 -7.52 18.82
N PHE A 161 8.75 -7.85 17.69
CA PHE A 161 7.38 -7.45 17.41
C PHE A 161 6.51 -8.64 17.02
N LEU A 162 6.93 -9.42 16.03
CA LEU A 162 6.22 -10.63 15.60
C LEU A 162 7.20 -11.63 15.02
N SER A 163 7.03 -12.91 15.30
CA SER A 163 7.77 -13.98 14.64
C SER A 163 6.81 -15.11 14.26
N THR A 164 7.14 -15.85 13.20
CA THR A 164 6.37 -17.01 12.77
C THR A 164 7.27 -18.23 12.64
N ASP A 165 6.97 -19.29 13.40
CA ASP A 165 7.81 -20.49 13.46
C ASP A 165 7.61 -21.42 12.25
N ASN A 166 6.35 -21.63 11.86
CA ASN A 166 5.94 -22.63 10.86
C ASN A 166 5.45 -22.03 9.53
N ARG A 167 5.42 -20.69 9.43
CA ARG A 167 5.00 -19.97 8.23
C ARG A 167 6.12 -19.06 7.74
N ARG A 168 6.08 -18.76 6.45
CA ARG A 168 6.92 -17.75 5.81
C ARG A 168 6.10 -16.48 5.62
N ILE A 169 6.66 -15.33 5.96
CA ILE A 169 6.07 -14.03 5.64
C ILE A 169 6.17 -13.81 4.13
N ALA A 170 5.01 -13.73 3.48
CA ALA A 170 4.89 -13.54 2.04
C ALA A 170 4.69 -12.06 1.69
N ALA A 171 3.91 -11.33 2.50
CA ALA A 171 3.73 -9.89 2.35
C ALA A 171 3.48 -9.21 3.70
N VAL A 172 3.88 -7.93 3.77
CA VAL A 172 3.57 -7.03 4.89
C VAL A 172 3.03 -5.74 4.29
N ILE A 173 1.85 -5.34 4.74
CA ILE A 173 1.10 -4.21 4.19
C ILE A 173 0.65 -3.34 5.35
N LEU A 174 0.83 -2.03 5.21
CA LEU A 174 0.35 -1.03 6.16
C LEU A 174 -0.83 -0.27 5.53
N SER A 175 -1.80 0.09 6.35
CA SER A 175 -2.75 1.15 6.01
C SER A 175 -2.02 2.48 5.76
N PRO A 176 -2.62 3.45 5.05
CA PRO A 176 -1.97 4.73 4.75
C PRO A 176 -1.50 5.51 5.98
N ASP A 177 -2.24 5.40 7.08
CA ASP A 177 -1.95 6.03 8.36
C ASP A 177 -1.07 5.16 9.29
N ALA A 178 -0.63 3.99 8.80
CA ALA A 178 0.20 3.01 9.52
C ALA A 178 -0.38 2.54 10.88
N ASP A 179 -1.70 2.54 11.01
CA ASP A 179 -2.46 2.12 12.20
C ASP A 179 -3.01 0.69 12.11
N LEU A 180 -2.97 0.08 10.92
CA LEU A 180 -3.33 -1.31 10.67
C LEU A 180 -2.22 -2.00 9.88
N LEU A 181 -1.68 -3.06 10.47
CA LEU A 181 -0.70 -3.95 9.86
C LEU A 181 -1.37 -5.23 9.38
N THR A 182 -1.19 -5.57 8.11
CA THR A 182 -1.60 -6.83 7.51
C THR A 182 -0.36 -7.68 7.22
N VAL A 183 -0.30 -8.88 7.78
CA VAL A 183 0.79 -9.84 7.57
C VAL A 183 0.24 -11.07 6.87
N GLU A 184 0.65 -11.26 5.62
CA GLU A 184 0.29 -12.42 4.82
C GLU A 184 1.38 -13.48 4.94
N THR A 185 0.99 -14.71 5.26
CA THR A 185 1.91 -15.80 5.53
C THR A 185 1.50 -17.07 4.82
N VAL A 186 2.48 -17.83 4.33
CA VAL A 186 2.28 -19.15 3.70
C VAL A 186 2.90 -20.22 4.58
N LYS A 187 2.25 -21.38 4.68
CA LYS A 187 2.83 -22.51 5.44
C LYS A 187 4.16 -22.90 4.80
N ARG A 188 5.19 -23.14 5.62
CA ARG A 188 6.45 -23.69 5.13
C ARG A 188 6.22 -25.14 4.72
N THR A 189 6.13 -25.38 3.41
CA THR A 189 6.14 -26.73 2.86
C THR A 189 7.60 -27.07 2.53
N PRO A 190 8.18 -28.13 3.11
CA PRO A 190 9.52 -28.58 2.72
C PRO A 190 9.56 -28.76 1.20
N ALA A 191 10.65 -28.34 0.55
CA ALA A 191 10.82 -28.64 -0.86
C ALA A 191 10.67 -30.16 -1.05
N PRO A 192 9.84 -30.64 -1.99
CA PRO A 192 9.77 -32.06 -2.26
C PRO A 192 11.18 -32.55 -2.59
N PRO A 193 11.58 -33.74 -2.10
CA PRO A 193 12.91 -34.26 -2.37
C PRO A 193 13.12 -34.25 -3.88
N LYS A 194 14.16 -33.54 -4.36
CA LYS A 194 14.51 -33.48 -5.78
C LYS A 194 14.58 -34.91 -6.30
N GLN A 195 13.56 -35.36 -7.03
CA GLN A 195 13.58 -36.69 -7.63
C GLN A 195 14.78 -36.73 -8.56
N LYS A 196 15.59 -37.78 -8.46
CA LYS A 196 16.73 -37.96 -9.36
C LYS A 196 16.19 -38.08 -10.77
N THR A 197 16.28 -37.00 -11.56
CA THR A 197 15.86 -37.00 -12.95
C THR A 197 16.67 -38.09 -13.66
N PRO A 198 16.03 -39.14 -14.23
CA PRO A 198 16.76 -40.17 -14.93
C PRO A 198 17.50 -39.52 -16.10
N LEU A 199 18.80 -39.81 -16.23
CA LEU A 199 19.70 -39.23 -17.24
C LEU A 199 19.18 -39.48 -18.68
N PHE A 200 18.34 -40.49 -18.85
CA PHE A 200 17.63 -40.81 -20.07
C PHE A 200 16.19 -41.27 -19.74
N GLY A 201 15.19 -40.52 -20.18
CA GLY A 201 13.77 -40.86 -20.04
C GLY A 201 12.86 -39.64 -20.13
N PRO A 202 11.56 -39.80 -20.45
CA PRO A 202 10.61 -38.70 -20.39
C PRO A 202 10.49 -38.21 -18.95
N THR A 203 10.66 -36.90 -18.74
CA THR A 203 10.44 -36.26 -17.45
C THR A 203 9.00 -36.54 -17.01
N PRO A 204 8.77 -37.15 -15.84
CA PRO A 204 7.42 -37.27 -15.29
C PRO A 204 6.78 -35.88 -15.22
N VAL A 205 5.59 -35.73 -15.78
CA VAL A 205 4.79 -34.52 -15.59
C VAL A 205 4.27 -34.59 -14.16
N GLU A 206 4.96 -33.94 -13.22
CA GLU A 206 4.44 -33.80 -11.86
C GLU A 206 3.14 -32.97 -11.91
N PRO A 207 2.09 -33.40 -11.19
CA PRO A 207 0.88 -32.59 -11.07
C PRO A 207 1.27 -31.22 -10.48
N ALA A 208 0.68 -30.16 -11.02
CA ALA A 208 0.91 -28.82 -10.50
C ALA A 208 0.58 -28.80 -9.00
N PRO A 209 1.48 -28.31 -8.13
CA PRO A 209 1.23 -28.25 -6.71
C PRO A 209 -0.02 -27.40 -6.45
N GLU A 210 -0.86 -27.83 -5.50
CA GLU A 210 -2.01 -27.03 -5.07
C GLU A 210 -1.52 -25.65 -4.58
N PRO A 211 -2.24 -24.56 -4.91
CA PRO A 211 -1.84 -23.23 -4.47
C PRO A 211 -1.86 -23.16 -2.95
N ALA A 212 -0.75 -22.72 -2.35
CA ALA A 212 -0.64 -22.60 -0.91
C ALA A 212 -1.69 -21.62 -0.38
N VAL A 213 -2.44 -22.04 0.65
CA VAL A 213 -3.39 -21.17 1.35
C VAL A 213 -2.61 -20.09 2.10
N VAL A 214 -2.90 -18.83 1.78
CA VAL A 214 -2.34 -17.66 2.45
C VAL A 214 -3.20 -17.35 3.66
N GLN A 215 -2.56 -17.24 4.83
CA GLN A 215 -3.18 -16.76 6.05
C GLN A 215 -2.84 -15.28 6.20
N ILE A 216 -3.87 -14.45 6.32
CA ILE A 216 -3.80 -13.01 6.43
C ILE A 216 -4.13 -12.64 7.87
N ASN A 217 -3.15 -12.15 8.62
CA ASN A 217 -3.32 -11.71 9.99
C ASN A 217 -3.37 -10.19 10.06
N PHE A 218 -4.29 -9.65 10.85
CA PHE A 218 -4.46 -8.21 11.02
C PHE A 218 -4.05 -7.80 12.43
N TYR A 219 -3.30 -6.71 12.55
CA TYR A 219 -2.88 -6.14 13.82
C TYR A 219 -3.13 -4.63 13.84
N ARG A 220 -3.87 -4.15 14.84
CA ARG A 220 -4.01 -2.72 15.11
C ARG A 220 -2.73 -2.23 15.77
N LEU A 221 -2.13 -1.18 15.22
CA LEU A 221 -0.90 -0.60 15.73
C LEU A 221 -1.22 0.61 16.61
N HIS A 222 -0.63 0.64 17.80
CA HIS A 222 -0.68 1.78 18.69
C HIS A 222 0.74 2.35 18.81
N LEU A 223 0.97 3.40 18.04
CA LEU A 223 2.21 4.17 18.07
C LEU A 223 2.21 5.07 19.31
N PRO A 224 3.22 4.96 20.18
CA PRO A 224 3.31 5.83 21.34
C PRO A 224 3.59 7.27 20.90
N PRO A 225 3.02 8.28 21.59
CA PRO A 225 3.33 9.68 21.32
C PRO A 225 4.75 10.06 21.78
N GLU A 226 5.30 9.32 22.74
CA GLU A 226 6.65 9.52 23.25
C GLU A 226 7.68 8.90 22.30
N PRO A 227 8.66 9.67 21.81
CA PRO A 227 9.72 9.14 20.96
C PRO A 227 10.44 7.96 21.61
N GLY A 228 10.54 6.84 20.90
CA GLY A 228 11.34 5.68 21.32
C GLY A 228 10.65 4.68 22.22
N ALA A 229 9.41 4.93 22.63
CA ALA A 229 8.61 3.91 23.29
C ALA A 229 8.27 2.76 22.31
N ALA A 230 8.08 1.54 22.84
CA ALA A 230 7.82 0.37 22.01
C ALA A 230 6.45 0.49 21.32
N VAL A 231 6.40 0.14 20.03
CA VAL A 231 5.16 0.04 19.27
C VAL A 231 4.35 -1.13 19.81
N LYS A 232 3.09 -0.90 20.17
CA LYS A 232 2.18 -1.96 20.62
C LYS A 232 1.32 -2.43 19.46
N SER A 233 1.04 -3.72 19.43
CA SER A 233 0.09 -4.31 18.49
C SER A 233 -0.99 -5.10 19.19
N ASN A 234 -2.21 -4.98 18.68
CA ASN A 234 -3.35 -5.77 19.10
C ASN A 234 -3.81 -6.62 17.93
N PHE A 235 -3.82 -7.95 18.11
CA PHE A 235 -4.36 -8.85 17.10
C PHE A 235 -5.84 -8.53 16.85
N ALA A 236 -6.16 -8.28 15.59
CA ALA A 236 -7.46 -7.77 15.15
C ALA A 236 -8.29 -8.83 14.41
N GLY A 237 -7.66 -9.87 13.86
CA GLY A 237 -8.38 -10.93 13.17
C GLY A 237 -7.49 -11.73 12.22
N VAL A 238 -8.08 -12.76 11.64
CA VAL A 238 -7.44 -13.63 10.64
C VAL A 238 -8.41 -13.92 9.49
N ALA A 239 -7.86 -14.00 8.29
CA ALA A 239 -8.56 -14.41 7.08
C ALA A 239 -7.70 -15.34 6.24
N HIS A 240 -8.32 -16.06 5.32
CA HIS A 240 -7.63 -16.93 4.37
C HIS A 240 -7.91 -16.54 2.92
N SER A 241 -6.90 -16.65 2.07
CA SER A 241 -7.01 -16.45 0.63
C SER A 241 -6.22 -17.50 -0.15
N ARG A 242 -6.49 -17.62 -1.46
CA ARG A 242 -5.79 -18.53 -2.37
C ARG A 242 -4.47 -17.97 -2.92
N GLY A 243 -4.13 -16.74 -2.56
CA GLY A 243 -2.96 -16.04 -3.06
C GLY A 243 -2.73 -14.76 -2.28
N THR A 244 -1.49 -14.28 -2.33
CA THR A 244 -1.11 -13.02 -1.71
C THR A 244 -1.77 -11.87 -2.45
N GLY A 245 -2.15 -10.80 -1.75
CA GLY A 245 -2.76 -9.66 -2.40
C GLY A 245 -3.41 -8.74 -1.40
N GLY A 246 -3.09 -7.45 -1.51
CA GLY A 246 -3.61 -6.44 -0.60
C GLY A 246 -5.12 -6.39 -0.61
N VAL A 247 -5.71 -6.72 0.53
CA VAL A 247 -7.11 -6.39 0.81
C VAL A 247 -7.16 -4.90 1.12
N PRO A 248 -7.99 -4.10 0.43
CA PRO A 248 -8.13 -2.68 0.72
C PRO A 248 -8.84 -2.53 2.07
N VAL A 249 -8.05 -2.40 3.14
CA VAL A 249 -8.51 -2.50 4.52
C VAL A 249 -7.94 -1.37 5.37
N THR A 250 -8.73 -0.87 6.32
CA THR A 250 -8.34 0.12 7.33
C THR A 250 -8.77 -0.33 8.72
N ILE A 251 -8.39 0.42 9.74
CA ILE A 251 -8.85 0.24 11.12
C ILE A 251 -10.40 0.14 11.23
N ALA A 252 -11.15 0.79 10.35
CA ALA A 252 -12.61 0.90 10.46
C ALA A 252 -13.39 -0.14 9.61
N GLY A 253 -12.80 -0.66 8.54
CA GLY A 253 -13.48 -1.56 7.60
C GLY A 253 -12.67 -1.92 6.37
N TYR A 254 -13.32 -2.43 5.34
CA TYR A 254 -12.70 -2.80 4.07
C TYR A 254 -13.56 -2.41 2.86
N LEU A 255 -12.92 -2.28 1.69
CA LEU A 255 -13.61 -2.05 0.42
C LEU A 255 -13.87 -3.36 -0.32
N ALA A 256 -15.10 -3.55 -0.78
CA ALA A 256 -15.48 -4.60 -1.71
C ALA A 256 -15.75 -4.00 -3.09
N THR A 257 -15.13 -4.56 -4.13
CA THR A 257 -15.45 -4.25 -5.52
C THR A 257 -16.62 -5.11 -5.98
N VAL A 258 -17.72 -4.48 -6.39
CA VAL A 258 -18.94 -5.12 -6.88
C VAL A 258 -19.02 -4.96 -8.40
N ASP A 259 -19.05 -6.07 -9.14
CA ASP A 259 -19.26 -6.04 -10.60
C ASP A 259 -20.75 -5.84 -10.90
N GLN A 260 -21.11 -4.70 -11.49
CA GLN A 260 -22.48 -4.39 -11.88
C GLN A 260 -22.76 -4.74 -13.35
N GLY A 261 -21.82 -5.43 -14.01
CA GLY A 261 -21.86 -5.75 -15.43
C GLY A 261 -21.51 -4.55 -16.30
N HIS A 262 -21.44 -4.79 -17.61
CA HIS A 262 -21.22 -3.73 -18.61
C HIS A 262 -20.02 -2.81 -18.36
N ARG A 263 -18.95 -3.33 -17.74
CA ARG A 263 -17.74 -2.55 -17.41
C ARG A 263 -17.98 -1.45 -16.38
N HIS A 264 -19.01 -1.62 -15.56
CA HIS A 264 -19.37 -0.72 -14.48
C HIS A 264 -19.16 -1.44 -13.14
N TYR A 265 -18.32 -0.88 -12.29
CA TYR A 265 -18.01 -1.47 -10.98
C TYR A 265 -18.41 -0.50 -9.87
N ALA A 266 -19.13 -0.98 -8.87
CA ALA A 266 -19.37 -0.22 -7.65
C ALA A 266 -18.38 -0.61 -6.54
N PHE A 267 -18.31 0.22 -5.51
CA PHE A 267 -17.56 -0.09 -4.30
C PHE A 267 -18.48 -0.03 -3.10
N ASP A 268 -18.45 -1.07 -2.27
CA ASP A 268 -19.14 -1.10 -0.99
C ASP A 268 -18.09 -1.02 0.12
N PHE A 269 -18.18 -0.05 1.03
CA PHE A 269 -17.38 -0.02 2.25
C PHE A 269 -18.10 -0.79 3.35
N HIS A 270 -17.49 -1.87 3.81
CA HIS A 270 -17.99 -2.70 4.91
C HIS A 270 -17.27 -2.33 6.19
N SER A 271 -17.95 -1.59 7.07
CA SER A 271 -17.44 -1.35 8.42
C SER A 271 -17.45 -2.63 9.25
N TYR A 272 -16.51 -2.76 10.19
CA TYR A 272 -16.54 -3.89 11.13
C TYR A 272 -17.72 -3.86 12.10
N ALA A 273 -18.40 -2.71 12.22
CA ALA A 273 -19.67 -2.57 12.93
C ALA A 273 -20.87 -3.13 12.15
N GLY A 274 -20.67 -3.66 10.95
CA GLY A 274 -21.71 -4.27 10.12
C GLY A 274 -22.50 -3.29 9.24
N LYS A 275 -22.18 -1.99 9.29
CA LYS A 275 -22.72 -1.00 8.35
C LYS A 275 -22.04 -1.16 6.99
N VAL A 276 -22.83 -1.09 5.92
CA VAL A 276 -22.37 -1.07 4.54
C VAL A 276 -22.70 0.30 3.94
N ASP A 277 -21.68 0.98 3.43
CA ASP A 277 -21.81 2.24 2.73
C ASP A 277 -21.54 2.03 1.24
N GLU A 278 -22.56 2.21 0.40
CA GLU A 278 -22.40 2.17 -1.06
C GLU A 278 -21.69 3.44 -1.53
N LEU A 279 -20.63 3.29 -2.33
CA LEU A 279 -19.80 4.38 -2.81
C LEU A 279 -19.99 4.59 -4.32
N SER A 280 -19.44 5.69 -4.84
CA SER A 280 -19.52 6.02 -6.27
C SER A 280 -18.91 4.91 -7.14
N PRO A 281 -19.55 4.55 -8.25
CA PRO A 281 -19.03 3.54 -9.16
C PRO A 281 -17.87 4.06 -10.03
N PHE A 282 -17.23 3.15 -10.75
CA PHE A 282 -16.11 3.41 -11.66
C PHE A 282 -16.22 2.55 -12.92
N ASP A 283 -16.10 3.19 -14.08
CA ASP A 283 -16.12 2.52 -15.37
C ASP A 283 -14.74 1.95 -15.70
N SER A 284 -14.66 0.65 -15.94
CA SER A 284 -13.41 -0.03 -16.27
C SER A 284 -13.63 -1.27 -17.13
N THR A 285 -12.78 -1.49 -18.14
CA THR A 285 -12.83 -2.70 -18.97
C THR A 285 -12.32 -3.96 -18.27
N CYS A 286 -11.65 -3.80 -17.13
CA CYS A 286 -11.12 -4.86 -16.26
C CYS A 286 -11.61 -4.66 -14.81
N ARG A 287 -11.46 -5.67 -13.94
CA ARG A 287 -11.78 -5.51 -12.52
C ARG A 287 -10.87 -4.44 -11.89
N PRO A 288 -11.41 -3.34 -11.35
CA PRO A 288 -10.59 -2.27 -10.80
C PRO A 288 -9.99 -2.66 -9.45
N PHE A 289 -8.88 -2.02 -9.11
CA PHE A 289 -8.14 -2.25 -7.88
C PHE A 289 -8.17 -0.99 -6.99
N PRO A 290 -9.05 -0.95 -5.97
CA PRO A 290 -9.10 0.17 -5.03
C PRO A 290 -7.98 0.08 -3.99
N LEU A 291 -7.47 1.23 -3.57
CA LEU A 291 -6.44 1.39 -2.55
C LEU A 291 -6.73 2.62 -1.70
N PHE A 292 -6.73 2.47 -0.39
CA PHE A 292 -6.83 3.63 0.51
C PHE A 292 -5.59 4.52 0.37
N VAL A 293 -5.81 5.83 0.50
CA VAL A 293 -4.75 6.86 0.60
C VAL A 293 -4.86 7.67 1.89
N SER A 294 -5.99 7.54 2.60
CA SER A 294 -6.25 7.95 3.98
C SER A 294 -7.39 7.10 4.54
N HIS A 295 -7.80 7.28 5.80
CA HIS A 295 -9.00 6.63 6.34
C HIS A 295 -10.31 6.96 5.62
N SER A 296 -10.37 8.08 4.89
CA SER A 296 -11.62 8.61 4.31
C SER A 296 -11.60 8.70 2.79
N GLU A 297 -10.47 8.38 2.17
CA GLU A 297 -10.24 8.54 0.73
C GLU A 297 -9.48 7.34 0.18
N PHE A 298 -9.82 6.97 -1.04
CA PHE A 298 -9.19 5.89 -1.77
C PHE A 298 -9.03 6.28 -3.23
N ILE A 299 -8.06 5.66 -3.88
CA ILE A 299 -7.90 5.73 -5.32
C ILE A 299 -8.25 4.38 -5.94
N VAL A 300 -8.58 4.40 -7.21
CA VAL A 300 -8.94 3.20 -7.96
C VAL A 300 -8.14 3.17 -9.25
N PHE A 301 -7.45 2.07 -9.50
CA PHE A 301 -6.85 1.79 -10.81
C PHE A 301 -7.80 0.94 -11.65
N GLY A 302 -7.93 1.28 -12.93
CA GLY A 302 -8.60 0.40 -13.88
C GLY A 302 -8.25 0.68 -15.34
N CYS A 303 -8.98 0.02 -16.23
CA CYS A 303 -8.65 -0.08 -17.63
C CYS A 303 -9.66 0.74 -18.46
N ARG A 304 -9.19 1.59 -19.38
CA ARG A 304 -10.07 2.34 -20.30
C ARG A 304 -10.32 1.59 -21.60
N ALA A 305 -9.28 1.03 -22.19
CA ALA A 305 -9.32 0.26 -23.42
C ALA A 305 -8.42 -0.97 -23.29
N GLY A 306 -8.99 -2.16 -23.44
CA GLY A 306 -8.25 -3.42 -23.30
C GLY A 306 -8.06 -3.85 -21.85
N ASN A 307 -6.92 -4.47 -21.54
CA ASN A 307 -6.64 -5.04 -20.22
C ASN A 307 -5.53 -4.29 -19.45
N ALA A 308 -4.93 -3.25 -20.06
CA ALA A 308 -3.89 -2.46 -19.43
C ALA A 308 -4.51 -1.39 -18.52
N ILE A 309 -3.88 -1.16 -17.37
CA ILE A 309 -4.28 -0.08 -16.46
C ILE A 309 -4.03 1.25 -17.17
N GLY A 310 -5.09 2.00 -17.40
CA GLY A 310 -5.07 3.23 -18.18
C GLY A 310 -5.85 4.39 -17.54
N ALA A 311 -6.40 4.17 -16.34
CA ALA A 311 -7.07 5.21 -15.56
C ALA A 311 -6.77 5.06 -14.07
N VAL A 312 -6.81 6.21 -13.40
CA VAL A 312 -6.84 6.34 -11.95
C VAL A 312 -7.94 7.32 -11.56
N GLY A 313 -8.79 6.93 -10.62
CA GLY A 313 -9.82 7.80 -10.04
C GLY A 313 -9.62 7.99 -8.55
N GLY A 314 -10.03 9.14 -8.01
CA GLY A 314 -10.02 9.45 -6.59
C GLY A 314 -11.43 9.54 -6.03
N PHE A 315 -11.65 8.92 -4.87
CA PHE A 315 -12.97 8.74 -4.25
C PHE A 315 -12.90 9.01 -2.75
N ASN A 316 -14.03 9.39 -2.16
CA ASN A 316 -14.16 9.54 -0.72
C ASN A 316 -15.24 8.61 -0.11
N MET A 317 -15.18 8.44 1.21
CA MET A 317 -16.15 7.64 1.98
C MET A 317 -17.55 8.27 2.07
N ARG A 318 -17.75 9.48 1.54
CA ARG A 318 -19.09 10.08 1.38
C ARG A 318 -19.78 9.63 0.09
N GLY A 319 -19.18 8.70 -0.64
CA GLY A 319 -19.71 8.14 -1.87
C GLY A 319 -19.60 9.08 -3.07
N GLN A 320 -18.61 9.99 -3.09
CA GLN A 320 -18.36 10.88 -4.22
C GLN A 320 -17.09 10.48 -4.98
N GLU A 321 -17.19 10.40 -6.30
CA GLU A 321 -16.03 10.49 -7.19
C GLU A 321 -15.53 11.95 -7.19
N MET A 322 -14.27 12.15 -6.82
CA MET A 322 -13.67 13.47 -6.72
C MET A 322 -13.01 13.89 -8.04
N TRP A 323 -12.39 12.93 -8.73
CA TRP A 323 -11.70 13.15 -10.00
C TRP A 323 -11.37 11.81 -10.68
N GLU A 324 -11.21 11.83 -12.00
CA GLU A 324 -10.65 10.73 -12.79
C GLU A 324 -9.58 11.27 -13.75
N GLN A 325 -8.48 10.53 -13.91
CA GLN A 325 -7.41 10.84 -14.86
C GLN A 325 -7.01 9.63 -15.67
N GLY A 326 -6.66 9.89 -16.93
CA GLY A 326 -6.00 8.89 -17.77
C GLY A 326 -4.54 8.73 -17.35
N LEU A 327 -4.08 7.49 -17.28
CA LEU A 327 -2.67 7.17 -17.16
C LEU A 327 -2.08 6.94 -18.55
N PHE A 328 -0.94 7.56 -18.81
CA PHE A 328 -0.20 7.40 -20.06
C PHE A 328 0.88 6.32 -19.92
N GLY A 329 1.12 5.63 -21.03
CA GLY A 329 2.12 4.58 -21.16
C GLY A 329 1.70 3.27 -20.50
N ASP A 330 2.21 2.16 -21.03
CA ASP A 330 2.17 0.90 -20.32
C ASP A 330 3.19 0.95 -19.18
N PHE A 331 2.82 0.44 -18.00
CA PHE A 331 3.68 0.47 -16.84
C PHE A 331 3.51 -0.78 -15.99
N ILE A 332 4.53 -1.04 -15.17
CA ILE A 332 4.52 -2.15 -14.22
C ILE A 332 4.72 -1.65 -12.80
N ALA A 333 4.23 -2.46 -11.86
CA ALA A 333 4.50 -2.36 -10.43
C ALA A 333 4.34 -0.92 -9.88
N PRO A 334 3.11 -0.36 -9.90
CA PRO A 334 2.88 0.92 -9.25
C PRO A 334 3.24 0.81 -7.76
N SER A 335 3.97 1.80 -7.26
CA SER A 335 4.26 1.94 -5.83
C SER A 335 3.73 3.28 -5.34
N LEU A 336 3.26 3.30 -4.09
CA LEU A 336 2.69 4.48 -3.47
C LEU A 336 3.34 4.76 -2.12
N VAL A 337 3.47 6.05 -1.81
CA VAL A 337 3.70 6.55 -0.45
C VAL A 337 2.65 7.60 -0.12
N TYR A 338 2.27 7.65 1.14
CA TYR A 338 1.14 8.45 1.60
C TYR A 338 1.64 9.53 2.58
N ALA A 339 0.98 10.68 2.56
CA ALA A 339 1.12 11.73 3.55
C ALA A 339 -0.29 12.27 3.90
N PRO A 340 -1.11 11.44 4.59
CA PRO A 340 -2.54 11.73 4.83
C PRO A 340 -2.76 13.02 5.62
N SER A 341 -1.80 13.42 6.47
CA SER A 341 -1.76 14.70 7.19
C SER A 341 -1.89 15.93 6.28
N SER A 342 -1.49 15.80 5.01
CA SER A 342 -1.52 16.85 3.98
C SER A 342 -2.49 16.57 2.84
N GLY A 343 -3.19 15.43 2.87
CA GLY A 343 -4.02 14.96 1.76
C GLY A 343 -3.20 14.76 0.48
N ARG A 344 -2.00 14.17 0.60
CA ARG A 344 -1.12 13.89 -0.53
C ARG A 344 -0.72 12.44 -0.59
N PHE A 345 -0.46 11.97 -1.80
CA PHE A 345 0.24 10.71 -2.05
C PHE A 345 1.17 10.88 -3.24
N ALA A 346 2.23 10.07 -3.29
CA ALA A 346 3.09 9.98 -4.45
C ALA A 346 2.93 8.61 -5.11
N LEU A 347 2.88 8.60 -6.44
CA LEU A 347 2.74 7.42 -7.28
C LEU A 347 4.00 7.29 -8.14
N SER A 348 4.69 6.16 -7.99
CA SER A 348 5.79 5.76 -8.86
C SER A 348 5.31 4.76 -9.90
N ARG A 349 5.70 4.95 -11.16
CA ARG A 349 5.42 4.02 -12.27
C ARG A 349 6.68 3.80 -13.09
N VAL A 350 6.94 2.54 -13.42
CA VAL A 350 8.01 2.17 -14.37
C VAL A 350 7.38 1.96 -15.73
N LEU A 351 7.66 2.87 -16.66
CA LEU A 351 7.09 2.91 -18.00
C LEU A 351 7.83 1.96 -18.95
N LEU A 352 7.09 1.30 -19.83
CA LEU A 352 7.63 0.39 -20.83
C LEU A 352 7.63 0.99 -22.23
N HIS A 353 8.57 0.57 -23.07
CA HIS A 353 8.62 0.89 -24.50
C HIS A 353 7.48 0.22 -25.29
N SER A 354 7.02 -0.94 -24.82
CA SER A 354 5.97 -1.73 -25.44
C SER A 354 5.02 -2.30 -24.39
N SER A 355 3.80 -2.62 -24.81
CA SER A 355 2.82 -3.24 -23.93
C SER A 355 3.32 -4.56 -23.36
N ALA A 356 3.32 -4.67 -22.03
CA ALA A 356 3.65 -5.91 -21.35
C ALA A 356 2.64 -6.99 -21.76
N ILE A 357 3.16 -8.12 -22.22
CA ILE A 357 2.36 -9.34 -22.39
C ILE A 357 2.33 -10.03 -21.02
N SER A 358 1.12 -10.37 -20.55
CA SER A 358 0.96 -11.15 -19.31
C SER A 358 1.82 -12.42 -19.40
N ASP A 359 2.51 -12.74 -18.32
CA ASP A 359 3.29 -13.97 -18.13
C ASP A 359 4.61 -14.06 -18.91
N GLN A 360 5.05 -12.98 -19.57
CA GLN A 360 6.40 -12.90 -20.14
C GLN A 360 7.36 -12.15 -19.20
N PRO A 361 8.60 -12.62 -19.03
CA PRO A 361 9.61 -11.89 -18.28
C PRO A 361 9.96 -10.60 -19.04
N ILE A 362 9.92 -9.48 -18.32
CA ILE A 362 10.23 -8.16 -18.88
C ILE A 362 11.75 -8.01 -18.96
N SER A 363 12.24 -7.66 -20.13
CA SER A 363 13.67 -7.45 -20.36
C SER A 363 14.10 -6.03 -19.96
N ALA A 364 15.40 -5.83 -19.71
CA ALA A 364 15.94 -4.50 -19.37
C ALA A 364 15.60 -3.46 -20.44
N ASP A 365 15.74 -3.87 -21.70
CA ASP A 365 15.58 -3.03 -22.88
C ASP A 365 14.12 -2.61 -23.12
N GLU A 366 13.15 -3.24 -22.45
CA GLU A 366 11.74 -2.83 -22.50
C GLU A 366 11.42 -1.69 -21.54
N ILE A 367 12.27 -1.41 -20.55
CA ILE A 367 12.06 -0.32 -19.60
C ILE A 367 12.52 0.99 -20.20
N SER A 368 11.60 1.96 -20.26
CA SER A 368 11.86 3.28 -20.83
C SER A 368 12.28 4.32 -19.79
N SER A 369 11.50 4.46 -18.72
CA SER A 369 11.73 5.44 -17.66
C SER A 369 10.95 5.10 -16.40
N GLN A 370 11.25 5.80 -15.31
CA GLN A 370 10.44 5.80 -14.10
C GLN A 370 9.87 7.21 -13.91
N THR A 371 8.60 7.30 -13.56
CA THR A 371 7.95 8.57 -13.24
C THR A 371 7.52 8.53 -11.79
N VAL A 372 7.80 9.59 -11.04
CA VAL A 372 7.28 9.80 -9.69
C VAL A 372 6.45 11.07 -9.68
N VAL A 373 5.17 10.94 -9.36
CA VAL A 373 4.20 12.03 -9.40
C VAL A 373 3.57 12.20 -8.03
N VAL A 374 3.59 13.41 -7.48
CA VAL A 374 2.90 13.75 -6.23
C VAL A 374 1.54 14.34 -6.57
N TYR A 375 0.49 13.77 -6.00
CA TYR A 375 -0.89 14.18 -6.18
C TYR A 375 -1.45 14.83 -4.92
N GLN A 376 -2.30 15.84 -5.11
CA GLN A 376 -3.25 16.28 -4.11
C GLN A 376 -4.48 15.36 -4.17
N THR A 377 -4.82 14.69 -3.06
CA THR A 377 -5.86 13.65 -3.01
C THR A 377 -7.24 14.18 -3.34
N ASP A 378 -7.64 15.35 -2.85
CA ASP A 378 -9.02 15.86 -3.01
C ASP A 378 -9.33 16.29 -4.44
N SER A 379 -8.33 16.70 -5.21
CA SER A 379 -8.52 17.29 -6.54
C SER A 379 -7.84 16.52 -7.68
N GLY A 380 -6.99 15.55 -7.34
CA GLY A 380 -6.13 14.84 -8.28
C GLY A 380 -5.03 15.72 -8.89
N LYS A 381 -4.83 16.94 -8.40
CA LYS A 381 -3.88 17.86 -9.02
C LYS A 381 -2.46 17.30 -8.86
N GLN A 382 -1.74 17.20 -9.97
CA GLN A 382 -0.32 16.86 -9.96
C GLN A 382 0.48 18.06 -9.44
N ILE A 383 1.09 17.90 -8.28
CA ILE A 383 1.88 18.92 -7.59
C ILE A 383 3.32 18.91 -8.10
N LEU A 384 3.85 17.71 -8.34
CA LEU A 384 5.21 17.46 -8.80
C LEU A 384 5.18 16.27 -9.76
N HIS A 385 5.99 16.35 -10.82
CA HIS A 385 6.28 15.25 -11.72
C HIS A 385 7.79 15.19 -11.92
N ALA A 386 8.41 14.09 -11.52
CA ALA A 386 9.83 13.81 -11.71
C ALA A 386 10.03 12.61 -12.65
N ASP A 387 10.76 12.84 -13.74
CA ASP A 387 11.23 11.80 -14.64
C ASP A 387 12.59 11.29 -14.16
N CYS A 388 12.66 9.99 -13.87
CA CYS A 388 13.83 9.33 -13.30
C CYS A 388 14.45 8.43 -14.37
N THR A 389 15.65 8.79 -14.83
CA THR A 389 16.47 7.97 -15.75
C THR A 389 17.94 8.06 -15.30
N PRO A 390 18.59 6.94 -14.96
CA PRO A 390 18.13 5.55 -15.07
C PRO A 390 17.00 5.20 -14.10
N VAL A 391 16.29 4.10 -14.38
CA VAL A 391 15.20 3.58 -13.53
C VAL A 391 15.80 2.93 -12.29
N GLU A 392 15.34 3.34 -11.11
CA GLU A 392 15.80 2.79 -9.83
C GLU A 392 14.68 1.93 -9.22
N ARG A 393 14.36 0.82 -9.88
CA ARG A 393 13.32 -0.14 -9.42
C ARG A 393 13.87 -1.07 -8.33
N ALA A 394 14.31 -0.47 -7.23
CA ALA A 394 15.07 -1.12 -6.18
C ALA A 394 14.36 -1.15 -4.82
N GLY A 395 13.02 -1.24 -4.78
CA GLY A 395 12.25 -1.13 -3.54
C GLY A 395 11.58 0.24 -3.42
N GLN A 396 11.65 0.86 -2.24
CA GLN A 396 11.04 2.17 -1.96
C GLN A 396 12.05 3.31 -2.18
N ASN A 397 12.36 3.63 -3.44
CA ASN A 397 13.37 4.63 -3.81
C ASN A 397 12.89 6.09 -3.72
N PHE A 398 11.71 6.33 -3.15
CA PHE A 398 11.13 7.65 -2.94
C PHE A 398 10.26 7.66 -1.67
N ALA A 399 10.16 8.81 -1.01
CA ALA A 399 9.34 9.00 0.18
C ALA A 399 8.78 10.41 0.28
N LEU A 400 7.57 10.54 0.81
CA LEU A 400 7.02 11.81 1.27
C LEU A 400 7.37 12.02 2.74
N SER A 401 7.66 13.27 3.09
CA SER A 401 7.82 13.71 4.49
C SER A 401 6.50 13.55 5.26
N PRO A 402 6.56 13.39 6.59
CA PRO A 402 5.34 13.27 7.42
C PRO A 402 4.37 14.43 7.29
N ASP A 403 4.84 15.64 6.99
CA ASP A 403 3.99 16.81 6.70
C ASP A 403 3.54 16.90 5.23
N GLY A 404 4.03 16.01 4.36
CA GLY A 404 3.75 15.96 2.93
C GLY A 404 4.22 17.18 2.14
N LEU A 405 5.12 17.99 2.69
CA LEU A 405 5.65 19.21 2.07
C LEU A 405 7.01 19.01 1.40
N SER A 406 7.55 17.79 1.44
CA SER A 406 8.76 17.42 0.72
C SER A 406 8.74 15.99 0.22
N LEU A 407 9.26 15.80 -1.01
CA LEU A 407 9.55 14.49 -1.59
C LEU A 407 11.06 14.26 -1.57
N ALA A 408 11.50 13.12 -1.03
CA ALA A 408 12.84 12.60 -1.23
C ALA A 408 12.79 11.52 -2.31
N LEU A 409 13.75 11.54 -3.24
CA LEU A 409 13.83 10.65 -4.39
C LEU A 409 15.28 10.23 -4.60
N ILE A 410 15.53 8.95 -4.87
CA ILE A 410 16.83 8.51 -5.36
C ILE A 410 16.84 8.55 -6.89
N HIS A 411 17.74 9.34 -7.44
CA HIS A 411 17.89 9.51 -8.88
C HIS A 411 19.35 9.80 -9.24
N ALA A 412 19.87 9.06 -10.24
CA ALA A 412 21.23 9.19 -10.75
C ALA A 412 22.29 9.21 -9.63
N ASN A 413 22.27 8.18 -8.78
CA ASN A 413 23.18 7.98 -7.64
C ASN A 413 23.21 9.13 -6.62
N ALA A 414 22.12 9.90 -6.51
CA ALA A 414 21.97 10.96 -5.54
C ALA A 414 20.59 10.90 -4.87
N ILE A 415 20.52 11.41 -3.64
CA ILE A 415 19.26 11.80 -3.01
C ILE A 415 18.90 13.19 -3.52
N GLU A 416 17.72 13.31 -4.13
CA GLU A 416 17.13 14.56 -4.57
C GLU A 416 15.96 14.89 -3.64
N ILE A 417 16.00 16.08 -3.03
CA ILE A 417 14.90 16.60 -2.20
C ILE A 417 14.18 17.68 -2.96
N TYR A 418 12.87 17.52 -3.08
CA TYR A 418 11.97 18.50 -3.67
C TYR A 418 11.10 19.10 -2.57
N HIS A 419 11.14 20.42 -2.42
CA HIS A 419 10.14 21.14 -1.65
C HIS A 419 8.84 21.25 -2.45
N LEU A 420 7.75 20.81 -1.84
CA LEU A 420 6.42 20.93 -2.39
C LEU A 420 5.78 22.22 -1.90
N PRO A 421 4.88 22.85 -2.68
CA PRO A 421 4.18 24.04 -2.23
C PRO A 421 3.41 23.76 -0.93
N PRO A 422 3.25 24.76 -0.05
CA PRO A 422 2.37 24.65 1.11
C PRO A 422 0.92 24.41 0.67
N LEU A 423 0.10 23.87 1.57
CA LEU A 423 -1.33 23.71 1.31
C LEU A 423 -2.00 25.08 1.17
N THR A 424 -2.89 25.20 0.19
CA THR A 424 -3.80 26.32 0.09
C THR A 424 -4.90 26.18 1.15
N PRO A 425 -5.59 27.28 1.55
CA PRO A 425 -6.70 27.19 2.51
C PRO A 425 -7.82 26.24 2.07
N LYS A 426 -8.01 26.07 0.76
CA LYS A 426 -8.97 25.10 0.21
C LYS A 426 -8.52 23.66 0.48
N GLU A 427 -7.25 23.36 0.21
CA GLU A 427 -6.65 22.04 0.44
C GLU A 427 -6.64 21.71 1.94
N GLU A 428 -6.29 22.65 2.82
CA GLU A 428 -6.37 22.46 4.28
C GLU A 428 -7.79 22.12 4.74
N ASN A 429 -8.81 22.80 4.19
CA ASN A 429 -10.20 22.51 4.50
C ASN A 429 -10.63 21.14 3.95
N ALA A 430 -10.13 20.73 2.79
CA ALA A 430 -10.38 19.41 2.24
C ALA A 430 -9.78 18.31 3.12
N VAL A 431 -8.54 18.48 3.60
CA VAL A 431 -7.89 17.56 4.55
C VAL A 431 -8.69 17.45 5.85
N LYS A 432 -9.10 18.58 6.44
CA LYS A 432 -9.94 18.58 7.65
C LYS A 432 -11.28 17.88 7.41
N LEU A 433 -11.90 18.13 6.25
CA LEU A 433 -13.15 17.48 5.87
C LEU A 433 -12.97 15.96 5.68
N ALA A 434 -11.87 15.54 5.07
CA ALA A 434 -11.50 14.13 4.91
C ALA A 434 -11.35 13.47 6.29
N GLN A 435 -10.52 14.02 7.16
CA GLN A 435 -10.32 13.53 8.54
C GLN A 435 -11.62 13.42 9.33
N THR A 436 -12.49 14.45 9.27
CA THR A 436 -13.78 14.44 9.97
C THR A 436 -14.84 13.54 9.34
N SER A 437 -14.66 13.17 8.06
CA SER A 437 -15.53 12.23 7.35
C SER A 437 -15.04 10.78 7.41
N ALA A 438 -13.91 10.52 8.08
CA ALA A 438 -13.39 9.18 8.24
C ALA A 438 -14.43 8.30 8.96
N PRO A 439 -14.66 7.06 8.49
CA PRO A 439 -15.48 6.11 9.22
C PRO A 439 -14.94 5.95 10.66
N PRO A 440 -15.83 5.80 11.66
CA PRO A 440 -15.40 5.74 13.04
C PRO A 440 -14.51 4.53 13.28
N GLU A 441 -13.34 4.77 13.87
CA GLU A 441 -12.45 3.73 14.35
C GLU A 441 -13.18 2.87 15.39
N ASN A 442 -12.85 1.58 15.41
CA ASN A 442 -13.42 0.64 16.35
C ASN A 442 -12.45 -0.52 16.59
N ASP A 443 -12.56 -1.12 17.78
CA ASP A 443 -11.74 -2.28 18.17
C ASP A 443 -12.41 -3.62 17.81
N LEU A 444 -13.42 -3.60 16.92
CA LEU A 444 -14.10 -4.84 16.54
C LEU A 444 -13.16 -5.74 15.73
N PRO A 445 -13.33 -7.07 15.81
CA PRO A 445 -12.53 -7.99 15.02
C PRO A 445 -12.70 -7.77 13.51
N VAL A 446 -11.58 -7.83 12.78
CA VAL A 446 -11.55 -7.83 11.32
C VAL A 446 -12.21 -9.11 10.82
N ARG A 447 -13.38 -8.98 10.19
CA ARG A 447 -14.14 -10.08 9.59
C ARG A 447 -14.65 -9.68 8.21
N PHE A 448 -14.48 -10.56 7.24
CA PHE A 448 -15.04 -10.39 5.90
C PHE A 448 -16.39 -11.10 5.81
N VAL A 449 -17.38 -10.44 5.20
CA VAL A 449 -18.79 -10.91 5.16
C VAL A 449 -18.95 -12.29 4.52
N SER A 450 -18.00 -12.72 3.68
CA SER A 450 -18.09 -13.97 2.91
C SER A 450 -17.31 -15.16 3.48
N GLN A 451 -16.74 -15.06 4.69
CA GLN A 451 -15.98 -16.18 5.28
C GLN A 451 -16.85 -17.00 6.24
N PRO A 452 -17.10 -18.30 5.94
CA PRO A 452 -17.67 -19.19 6.94
C PRO A 452 -16.72 -19.22 8.14
N SER A 453 -17.27 -19.11 9.35
CA SER A 453 -16.45 -19.13 10.58
C SER A 453 -15.61 -20.41 10.60
N PRO A 454 -14.27 -20.32 10.66
CA PRO A 454 -13.45 -21.51 10.77
C PRO A 454 -13.78 -22.23 12.09
N SER A 455 -13.90 -23.55 12.03
CA SER A 455 -14.05 -24.40 13.21
C SER A 455 -12.89 -24.12 14.19
N ALA A 456 -13.19 -24.01 15.48
CA ALA A 456 -12.28 -23.55 16.53
C ALA A 456 -10.98 -24.39 16.71
N GLU A 457 -10.78 -25.46 15.95
CA GLU A 457 -9.57 -26.30 15.97
C GLU A 457 -8.41 -25.78 15.11
N GLU A 458 -8.63 -24.81 14.20
CA GLU A 458 -7.56 -24.27 13.32
C GLU A 458 -6.96 -22.93 13.79
N ALA A 459 -7.34 -22.44 14.98
CA ALA A 459 -6.63 -21.32 15.62
C ALA A 459 -5.29 -21.80 16.18
N ASP A 460 -4.32 -22.06 15.28
CA ASP A 460 -2.94 -22.34 15.63
C ASP A 460 -2.41 -21.16 16.47
N SER A 461 -2.21 -21.41 17.76
CA SER A 461 -1.81 -20.41 18.77
C SER A 461 -0.33 -20.03 18.68
N THR A 462 0.27 -20.10 17.49
CA THR A 462 1.71 -19.96 17.23
C THR A 462 2.16 -18.53 17.01
N VAL A 463 1.28 -17.53 17.11
CA VAL A 463 1.68 -16.11 17.15
C VAL A 463 1.58 -15.63 18.59
N GLN A 464 2.63 -15.85 19.38
CA GLN A 464 2.77 -15.21 20.69
C GLN A 464 3.43 -13.83 20.52
N PRO A 465 2.80 -12.73 20.97
CA PRO A 465 3.53 -11.53 21.33
C PRO A 465 4.34 -11.85 22.59
N GLU A 466 5.63 -12.10 22.45
CA GLU A 466 6.50 -12.44 23.56
C GLU A 466 6.67 -11.21 24.49
N ALA A 467 6.23 -11.35 25.74
CA ALA A 467 6.33 -10.32 26.76
C ALA A 467 7.71 -10.31 27.42
N GLN A 468 8.33 -9.11 27.45
CA GLN A 468 9.43 -8.62 28.31
C GLN A 468 10.73 -9.46 28.41
N PRO A 469 11.92 -8.84 28.21
CA PRO A 469 13.19 -9.54 28.33
C PRO A 469 13.52 -9.88 29.78
N ALA A 470 13.72 -11.17 30.05
CA ALA A 470 14.40 -11.64 31.24
C ALA A 470 15.91 -11.45 31.11
N ASN A 471 16.47 -10.68 32.05
CA ASN A 471 17.85 -10.70 32.53
C ASN A 471 18.99 -10.45 31.53
N ALA A 472 19.46 -9.20 31.53
CA ALA A 472 20.82 -8.85 31.17
C ALA A 472 21.82 -9.54 32.13
N VAL A 473 22.71 -10.37 31.57
CA VAL A 473 23.91 -10.84 32.24
C VAL A 473 24.89 -9.67 32.32
N ALA A 474 25.05 -9.11 33.52
CA ALA A 474 26.13 -8.18 33.83
C ALA A 474 27.41 -8.93 34.24
N PRO A 475 28.61 -8.40 33.95
CA PRO A 475 29.87 -9.05 34.24
C PRO A 475 30.27 -8.89 35.71
N THR A 476 30.96 -9.92 36.21
CA THR A 476 31.61 -10.03 37.52
C THR A 476 32.53 -8.85 37.84
N PRO A 477 32.49 -8.33 39.08
CA PRO A 477 33.71 -7.92 39.75
C PRO A 477 33.89 -8.60 41.12
N ALA A 478 35.16 -8.86 41.43
CA ALA A 478 35.62 -9.53 42.63
C ALA A 478 35.50 -8.66 43.90
N ASN A 479 35.33 -9.36 45.03
CA ASN A 479 35.73 -9.02 46.40
C ASN A 479 35.18 -7.72 47.04
N THR A 480 34.41 -7.83 48.13
CA THR A 480 34.86 -8.03 49.53
C THR A 480 33.66 -7.89 50.48
N ALA A 481 33.63 -8.71 51.53
CA ALA A 481 32.65 -8.71 52.62
C ALA A 481 32.51 -7.37 53.35
N THR A 482 31.34 -7.07 53.93
CA THR A 482 31.07 -6.93 55.39
C THR A 482 29.56 -6.71 55.62
N SER A 483 29.05 -7.32 56.69
CA SER A 483 27.73 -7.23 57.35
C SER A 483 27.24 -5.78 57.63
N THR A 484 25.96 -5.46 57.88
CA THR A 484 25.04 -5.93 58.95
C THR A 484 23.63 -5.29 58.75
N SER A 485 22.57 -6.05 59.07
CA SER A 485 21.24 -5.69 59.66
C SER A 485 20.77 -4.22 59.75
N ASP A 486 19.52 -3.91 59.37
CA ASP A 486 18.35 -3.92 60.28
C ASP A 486 16.99 -3.53 59.61
N SER A 487 15.96 -4.20 60.12
CA SER A 487 14.49 -4.00 60.19
C SER A 487 13.78 -2.74 59.65
N ALA A 488 12.62 -2.92 58.97
CA ALA A 488 11.26 -2.53 59.45
C ALA A 488 10.17 -2.43 58.34
N GLN A 489 9.15 -3.29 58.45
CA GLN A 489 7.75 -3.16 57.94
C GLN A 489 6.93 -2.29 58.94
N PRO A 490 5.60 -1.95 58.84
CA PRO A 490 4.51 -2.24 57.88
C PRO A 490 3.55 -1.00 57.67
N PRO A 491 2.19 -1.06 57.51
CA PRO A 491 1.26 -2.03 56.93
C PRO A 491 0.27 -1.45 55.87
N ALA A 492 -0.49 -2.34 55.24
CA ALA A 492 -1.71 -2.08 54.46
C ALA A 492 -2.97 -1.88 55.35
N PRO A 493 -4.11 -1.48 54.77
CA PRO A 493 -5.41 -1.94 55.26
C PRO A 493 -6.29 -2.58 54.17
N ALA A 494 -7.04 -3.59 54.62
CA ALA A 494 -8.08 -4.31 53.93
C ALA A 494 -9.42 -3.55 53.95
N ASN A 495 -10.33 -3.87 53.01
CA ASN A 495 -11.76 -3.84 53.31
C ASN A 495 -12.53 -4.91 52.52
N GLN A 496 -13.38 -5.62 53.25
CA GLN A 496 -14.23 -6.72 52.84
C GLN A 496 -15.60 -6.25 52.31
N ALA A 497 -16.29 -7.20 51.68
CA ALA A 497 -17.58 -7.18 51.00
C ALA A 497 -18.81 -6.77 51.85
N PRO A 498 -20.03 -6.77 51.27
CA PRO A 498 -20.80 -8.03 51.28
C PRO A 498 -21.60 -8.33 50.00
N ALA A 499 -21.97 -9.61 49.91
CA ALA A 499 -22.79 -10.24 48.89
C ALA A 499 -24.31 -10.14 49.15
N ALA A 500 -25.07 -10.25 48.06
CA ALA A 500 -26.42 -10.82 47.93
C ALA A 500 -26.65 -11.01 46.43
N ALA A 501 -27.48 -11.89 45.86
CA ALA A 501 -28.16 -13.12 46.21
C ALA A 501 -28.85 -13.55 44.88
N SER A 502 -29.20 -14.82 44.78
CA SER A 502 -29.48 -15.62 43.58
C SER A 502 -30.94 -15.70 43.12
N SER A 503 -31.12 -16.38 41.97
CA SER A 503 -32.33 -17.09 41.44
C SER A 503 -33.28 -16.25 40.56
N ASP A 504 -33.92 -16.70 39.48
CA ASP A 504 -34.27 -18.00 38.86
C ASP A 504 -34.49 -17.78 37.33
N ALA A 505 -34.00 -18.65 36.43
CA ALA A 505 -34.70 -19.75 35.73
C ALA A 505 -35.92 -19.37 34.85
N ALA A 506 -35.84 -19.62 33.53
CA ALA A 506 -36.83 -20.36 32.74
C ALA A 506 -36.41 -20.53 31.27
N GLU A 507 -36.50 -21.79 30.82
CA GLU A 507 -36.35 -22.31 29.47
C GLU A 507 -37.46 -21.82 28.51
N ALA A 508 -37.16 -21.72 27.23
CA ALA A 508 -38.06 -22.14 26.14
C ALA A 508 -37.27 -22.34 24.83
N SER A 509 -37.03 -23.60 24.52
CA SER A 509 -36.63 -24.13 23.22
C SER A 509 -37.86 -24.36 22.33
N THR A 510 -37.80 -24.03 21.04
CA THR A 510 -38.39 -24.85 19.96
C THR A 510 -37.76 -24.56 18.60
N ASP A 511 -37.44 -25.66 17.93
CA ASP A 511 -37.09 -25.91 16.52
C ASP A 511 -37.59 -24.94 15.44
N ALA A 512 -36.77 -24.73 14.41
CA ALA A 512 -37.13 -25.08 13.02
C ALA A 512 -35.96 -25.00 12.01
N ALA A 513 -35.64 -26.16 11.44
CA ALA A 513 -35.34 -26.43 10.03
C ALA A 513 -34.18 -25.67 9.31
N GLN A 514 -33.06 -26.38 9.16
CA GLN A 514 -32.11 -26.21 8.07
C GLN A 514 -32.78 -26.51 6.71
N ALA A 515 -32.74 -25.53 5.81
CA ALA A 515 -32.93 -25.74 4.38
C ALA A 515 -31.67 -25.23 3.66
N SER A 516 -30.94 -26.15 3.04
CA SER A 516 -29.86 -25.85 2.10
C SER A 516 -30.49 -25.33 0.81
N GLY A 517 -30.38 -24.02 0.56
CA GLY A 517 -30.71 -23.40 -0.72
C GLY A 517 -29.44 -22.91 -1.39
N ASP A 518 -29.29 -23.21 -2.69
CA ASP A 518 -28.37 -22.52 -3.58
C ASP A 518 -28.59 -20.98 -3.48
N PRO A 519 -27.53 -20.17 -3.58
CA PRO A 519 -27.67 -18.71 -3.54
C PRO A 519 -28.55 -18.24 -4.70
N SER A 520 -29.60 -17.48 -4.38
CA SER A 520 -30.44 -16.83 -5.38
C SER A 520 -29.61 -15.88 -6.26
N PRO A 521 -29.94 -15.76 -7.56
CA PRO A 521 -29.28 -14.82 -8.46
C PRO A 521 -29.39 -13.39 -7.90
N GLU A 522 -28.27 -12.68 -7.86
CA GLU A 522 -28.18 -11.28 -7.44
C GLU A 522 -29.20 -10.44 -8.20
N VAL A 523 -30.16 -9.89 -7.47
CA VAL A 523 -31.16 -8.96 -8.01
C VAL A 523 -30.41 -7.71 -8.47
N HIS A 524 -30.52 -7.39 -9.77
CA HIS A 524 -30.02 -6.15 -10.33
C HIS A 524 -30.41 -4.96 -9.43
N ARG A 525 -29.41 -4.32 -8.82
CA ARG A 525 -29.62 -3.18 -7.92
C ARG A 525 -30.28 -2.04 -8.69
N LYS A 526 -31.26 -1.37 -8.08
CA LYS A 526 -31.79 -0.13 -8.64
C LYS A 526 -30.68 0.93 -8.51
N PRO A 527 -30.31 1.63 -9.59
CA PRO A 527 -29.28 2.66 -9.52
C PRO A 527 -29.69 3.73 -8.49
N PRO A 528 -28.76 4.24 -7.67
CA PRO A 528 -29.05 5.33 -6.75
C PRO A 528 -29.54 6.54 -7.54
N THR A 529 -30.73 7.04 -7.20
CA THR A 529 -31.32 8.22 -7.83
C THR A 529 -30.55 9.47 -7.40
N LEU A 530 -29.46 9.78 -8.09
CA LEU A 530 -28.56 10.91 -7.78
C LEU A 530 -29.05 12.29 -8.25
N TYR A 531 -30.32 12.43 -8.67
CA TYR A 531 -30.88 13.74 -9.03
C TYR A 531 -32.33 13.88 -8.57
N THR A 532 -32.54 14.38 -7.35
CA THR A 532 -33.72 15.19 -7.04
C THR A 532 -33.22 16.57 -6.61
N LEU A 533 -33.22 17.51 -7.56
CA LEU A 533 -33.02 18.93 -7.26
C LEU A 533 -34.24 19.41 -6.42
N PRO A 534 -34.04 20.14 -5.32
CA PRO A 534 -35.14 20.68 -4.53
C PRO A 534 -35.72 21.95 -5.17
N THR A 535 -36.33 21.82 -6.35
CA THR A 535 -37.20 22.86 -6.93
C THR A 535 -38.04 22.27 -8.06
N ASP A 536 -39.10 21.55 -7.73
CA ASP A 536 -40.27 21.46 -8.61
C ASP A 536 -41.51 21.72 -7.75
N LYS A 537 -41.87 23.01 -7.67
CA LYS A 537 -43.21 23.41 -7.26
C LYS A 537 -44.17 23.10 -8.42
N PRO A 538 -45.32 22.47 -8.18
CA PRO A 538 -46.32 22.29 -9.22
C PRO A 538 -46.87 23.68 -9.62
N SER A 539 -46.78 23.98 -10.91
CA SER A 539 -47.40 25.15 -11.53
C SER A 539 -48.87 24.84 -11.76
N ASP A 540 -49.73 25.46 -10.95
CA ASP A 540 -51.16 25.60 -11.23
C ASP A 540 -51.34 26.36 -12.55
N ARG A 541 -51.84 25.65 -13.57
CA ARG A 541 -52.31 26.29 -14.80
C ARG A 541 -53.79 25.94 -15.02
N PRO A 542 -54.69 26.95 -15.04
CA PRO A 542 -56.11 26.69 -15.16
C PRO A 542 -56.48 26.31 -16.60
N ALA A 543 -57.47 25.44 -16.70
CA ALA A 543 -58.17 25.08 -17.92
C ALA A 543 -58.73 26.33 -18.59
N ASN A 544 -58.44 26.50 -19.89
CA ASN A 544 -59.25 27.38 -20.73
C ASN A 544 -59.70 26.59 -21.95
N SER A 545 -61.00 26.33 -21.96
CA SER A 545 -61.80 25.99 -23.13
C SER A 545 -61.74 27.15 -24.11
N ASP A 546 -61.47 26.86 -25.39
CA ASP A 546 -62.36 27.36 -26.46
C ASP A 546 -62.00 26.71 -27.80
N ARG A 547 -62.98 25.98 -28.33
CA ARG A 547 -63.12 25.62 -29.75
C ARG A 547 -63.62 26.87 -30.49
N PRO A 548 -63.27 27.00 -31.77
CA PRO A 548 -64.37 27.02 -32.75
C PRO A 548 -64.17 26.00 -33.87
N LYS A 549 -65.30 25.45 -34.29
CA LYS A 549 -65.49 24.75 -35.56
C LYS A 549 -65.56 25.77 -36.70
N ASP A 550 -65.04 25.40 -37.87
CA ASP A 550 -65.73 25.35 -39.17
C ASP A 550 -64.73 25.51 -40.33
N ASN A 551 -64.39 24.37 -40.96
CA ASN A 551 -64.60 23.98 -42.37
C ASN A 551 -64.67 25.07 -43.48
N PRO A 552 -64.60 24.69 -44.77
CA PRO A 552 -63.53 24.03 -45.54
C PRO A 552 -63.12 24.85 -46.79
N GLN A 553 -61.98 24.52 -47.40
CA GLN A 553 -61.80 24.50 -48.87
C GLN A 553 -60.57 23.67 -49.24
#